data_AF-A0A945R9T7-F1
#
_entry.id   AF-A0A945R9T7-F1
#
_cell.length_a   1.000
_cell.length_b   1.000
_cell.length_c   1.000
_cell.angle_alpha   90.00
_cell.angle_beta   90.00
_cell.angle_gamma   90.00
#
_symmetry.space_group_name_H-M   'P 1'
#
loop_
_entity.id
_entity.type
_entity.pdbx_description
1 polymer ?
#
loop_
_entity_poly.entity_id
_entity_poly.type
_entity_poly.pdbx_seq_one_letter_code
_entity_poly.pdbx_strand_id
1 'polypeptide(L)'
;MTEQHFKRVSPLVLVFFTALLVVPGSLAQQAQVTVASTASAESSFKYIANTLTAFRTTGRLTNNPGIDGADLEHFILLLDEYYNQFTQGFGSNSAMCSFYRDPENGRMTIEERGELAFSFLRDLPARLDRYISIDQDFQDEVEIQFGSILKDNINVIKLDAVSNQRLPASEFDEAAKINFADTACS
;
A
#
# COMPACT_ATOMS: atom_id res chain seq x y z
N MET A 1 43.28 -74.69 13.26
CA MET A 1 42.37 -74.15 12.22
C MET A 1 41.57 -73.06 12.88
N THR A 2 41.72 -71.76 12.63
CA THR A 2 42.45 -70.99 11.60
C THR A 2 42.53 -69.55 12.15
N GLU A 3 43.64 -68.86 11.92
CA GLU A 3 43.86 -67.44 12.23
C GLU A 3 42.78 -66.52 11.62
N GLN A 4 42.57 -65.32 12.17
CA GLN A 4 42.72 -64.06 11.41
C GLN A 4 42.86 -62.82 12.31
N HIS A 5 43.86 -62.02 11.96
CA HIS A 5 44.26 -60.72 12.51
C HIS A 5 43.22 -59.62 12.25
N PHE A 6 43.01 -58.71 13.22
CA PHE A 6 42.43 -57.39 12.96
C PHE A 6 43.42 -56.29 13.33
N LYS A 7 43.83 -55.52 12.31
CA LYS A 7 44.80 -54.41 12.36
C LYS A 7 44.13 -53.13 12.87
N ARG A 8 44.90 -52.37 13.67
CA ARG A 8 44.68 -50.97 14.06
C ARG A 8 44.46 -50.06 12.84
N VAL A 9 43.50 -49.13 12.93
CA VAL A 9 43.44 -47.92 12.11
C VAL A 9 43.17 -46.73 13.03
N SER A 10 44.04 -45.72 12.97
CA SER A 10 43.97 -44.45 13.71
C SER A 10 42.81 -43.56 13.22
N PRO A 11 42.23 -42.70 14.07
CA PRO A 11 41.20 -41.75 13.63
C PRO A 11 41.85 -40.48 13.07
N LEU A 12 41.55 -40.20 11.80
CA LEU A 12 41.79 -38.90 11.16
C LEU A 12 40.75 -37.91 11.70
N VAL A 13 41.22 -36.81 12.29
CA VAL A 13 40.38 -35.69 12.79
C VAL A 13 39.71 -35.02 11.59
N LEU A 14 38.39 -35.14 11.49
CA LEU A 14 37.56 -34.45 10.51
C LEU A 14 37.15 -33.08 11.09
N VAL A 15 37.81 -32.02 10.65
CA VAL A 15 37.41 -30.64 10.97
C VAL A 15 36.24 -30.26 10.08
N PHE A 16 35.03 -30.19 10.65
CA PHE A 16 33.86 -29.61 9.98
C PHE A 16 34.03 -28.09 9.91
N PHE A 17 34.33 -27.58 8.71
CA PHE A 17 34.11 -26.17 8.38
C PHE A 17 32.59 -25.98 8.18
N THR A 18 31.91 -25.43 9.19
CA THR A 18 30.56 -24.88 9.04
C THR A 18 30.65 -23.58 8.24
N ALA A 19 30.48 -23.69 6.92
CA ALA A 19 30.20 -22.54 6.08
C ALA A 19 28.83 -21.97 6.47
N LEU A 20 28.84 -20.75 7.02
CA LEU A 20 27.65 -19.94 7.27
C LEU A 20 26.95 -19.70 5.92
N LEU A 21 25.84 -20.41 5.66
CA LEU A 21 24.95 -20.14 4.54
C LEU A 21 24.26 -18.79 4.80
N VAL A 22 24.86 -17.71 4.31
CA VAL A 22 24.15 -16.45 4.09
C VAL A 22 23.17 -16.73 2.95
N VAL A 23 21.89 -16.94 3.27
CA VAL A 23 20.83 -17.09 2.27
C VAL A 23 20.60 -15.71 1.65
N PRO A 24 20.92 -15.46 0.37
CA PRO A 24 20.46 -14.26 -0.29
C PRO A 24 18.94 -14.42 -0.45
N GLY A 25 18.16 -13.55 0.20
CA GLY A 25 16.72 -13.49 -0.02
C GLY A 25 16.46 -13.40 -1.52
N SER A 26 15.74 -14.38 -2.07
CA SER A 26 15.49 -14.48 -3.50
C SER A 26 14.67 -13.28 -3.99
N LEU A 27 14.98 -12.75 -5.17
CA LEU A 27 14.22 -11.64 -5.80
C LEU A 27 12.71 -11.92 -5.87
N ALA A 28 12.32 -13.20 -5.98
CA ALA A 28 10.92 -13.64 -5.94
C ALA A 28 10.24 -13.35 -4.59
N GLN A 29 10.94 -13.53 -3.47
CA GLN A 29 10.41 -13.25 -2.14
C GLN A 29 10.18 -11.75 -1.95
N GLN A 30 11.12 -10.92 -2.41
CA GLN A 30 11.00 -9.46 -2.33
C GLN A 30 9.83 -8.95 -3.18
N ALA A 31 9.66 -9.47 -4.41
CA ALA A 31 8.53 -9.12 -5.26
C ALA A 31 7.17 -9.50 -4.62
N GLN A 32 7.08 -10.67 -3.99
CA GLN A 32 5.85 -11.08 -3.30
C GLN A 32 5.51 -10.18 -2.11
N VAL A 33 6.50 -9.78 -1.32
CA VAL A 33 6.29 -8.85 -0.19
C VAL A 33 5.80 -7.50 -0.71
N THR A 34 6.42 -6.94 -1.75
CA THR A 34 5.98 -5.66 -2.35
C THR A 34 4.54 -5.74 -2.87
N VAL A 35 4.15 -6.84 -3.53
CA VAL A 35 2.77 -7.03 -4.02
C VAL A 35 1.78 -7.09 -2.86
N ALA A 36 2.06 -7.87 -1.82
CA ALA A 36 1.19 -7.98 -0.65
C ALA A 36 1.06 -6.64 0.10
N SER A 37 2.18 -5.93 0.30
CA SER A 37 2.19 -4.61 0.95
C SER A 37 1.45 -3.56 0.11
N THR A 38 1.59 -3.58 -1.22
CA THR A 38 0.85 -2.68 -2.11
C THR A 38 -0.66 -2.98 -2.07
N ALA A 39 -1.04 -4.26 -2.03
CA ALA A 39 -2.43 -4.66 -1.90
C ALA A 39 -3.03 -4.22 -0.55
N SER A 40 -2.25 -4.32 0.54
CA SER A 40 -2.64 -3.78 1.84
C SER A 40 -2.87 -2.26 1.76
N ALA A 41 -1.92 -1.52 1.19
CA ALA A 41 -2.03 -0.07 1.02
C ALA A 41 -3.27 0.33 0.20
N GLU A 42 -3.53 -0.37 -0.92
CA GLU A 42 -4.73 -0.17 -1.74
C GLU A 42 -6.02 -0.42 -0.94
N SER A 43 -6.06 -1.50 -0.15
CA SER A 43 -7.24 -1.81 0.68
C SER A 43 -7.46 -0.78 1.78
N SER A 44 -6.39 -0.32 2.45
CA SER A 44 -6.47 0.75 3.47
C SER A 44 -6.94 2.06 2.85
N PHE A 45 -6.41 2.44 1.68
CA PHE A 45 -6.85 3.62 0.97
C PHE A 45 -8.33 3.56 0.60
N LYS A 46 -8.80 2.43 0.06
CA LYS A 46 -10.23 2.23 -0.26
C LYS A 46 -11.11 2.30 0.98
N TYR A 47 -10.68 1.68 2.08
CA TYR A 47 -11.37 1.77 3.36
C TYR A 47 -11.49 3.21 3.84
N ILE A 48 -10.39 3.96 3.86
CA ILE A 48 -10.35 5.36 4.27
C ILE A 48 -11.27 6.20 3.37
N ALA A 49 -11.10 6.12 2.04
CA ALA A 49 -11.85 6.90 1.07
C ALA A 49 -13.36 6.63 1.16
N ASN A 50 -13.75 5.35 1.23
CA ASN A 50 -15.15 4.96 1.37
C ASN A 50 -15.74 5.42 2.71
N THR A 51 -15.00 5.25 3.81
CA THR A 51 -15.45 5.62 5.15
C THR A 51 -15.66 7.13 5.26
N LEU A 52 -14.69 7.94 4.78
CA LEU A 52 -14.82 9.39 4.76
C LEU A 52 -15.98 9.85 3.86
N THR A 53 -16.15 9.22 2.69
CA THR A 53 -17.26 9.56 1.78
C THR A 53 -18.61 9.26 2.43
N ALA A 54 -18.77 8.07 3.02
CA ALA A 54 -19.98 7.67 3.73
C ALA A 54 -20.27 8.59 4.92
N PHE A 55 -19.24 8.94 5.70
CA PHE A 55 -19.37 9.84 6.85
C PHE A 55 -19.78 11.25 6.41
N ARG A 56 -19.12 11.84 5.41
CA ARG A 56 -19.47 13.18 4.89
C ARG A 56 -20.89 13.23 4.31
N THR A 57 -21.35 12.12 3.72
CA THR A 57 -22.68 12.05 3.09
C THR A 57 -23.81 11.80 4.11
N THR A 58 -23.56 10.98 5.13
CA THR A 58 -24.61 10.45 6.01
C THR A 58 -24.47 10.82 7.48
N GLY A 59 -23.30 11.35 7.89
CA GLY A 59 -22.92 11.55 9.28
C GLY A 59 -22.65 10.25 10.05
N ARG A 60 -22.54 9.10 9.38
CA ARG A 60 -22.39 7.78 10.01
C ARG A 60 -21.23 6.98 9.45
N LEU A 61 -20.56 6.21 10.31
CA LEU A 61 -19.62 5.16 9.92
C LEU A 61 -20.41 3.93 9.46
N THR A 62 -20.57 3.74 8.15
CA THR A 62 -21.26 2.56 7.60
C THR A 62 -20.45 1.28 7.81
N ASN A 63 -19.12 1.38 7.73
CA ASN A 63 -18.17 0.31 7.99
C ASN A 63 -17.42 0.56 9.30
N ASN A 64 -18.18 0.69 10.40
CA ASN A 64 -17.63 1.01 11.71
C ASN A 64 -16.78 -0.16 12.24
N PRO A 65 -15.47 0.02 12.51
CA PRO A 65 -14.60 -1.01 13.06
C PRO A 65 -14.78 -1.24 14.58
N GLY A 66 -15.81 -0.65 15.20
CA GLY A 66 -16.03 -0.70 16.64
C GLY A 66 -15.66 0.60 17.37
N ILE A 67 -15.48 1.70 16.62
CA ILE A 67 -15.36 3.05 17.16
C ILE A 67 -16.67 3.44 17.85
N ASP A 68 -16.56 3.94 19.07
CA ASP A 68 -17.66 4.53 19.81
C ASP A 68 -17.77 6.05 19.56
N GLY A 69 -18.80 6.68 20.14
CA GLY A 69 -19.05 8.09 19.92
C GLY A 69 -18.01 9.04 20.55
N ALA A 70 -17.23 8.60 21.54
CA ALA A 70 -16.24 9.46 22.20
C ALA A 70 -14.97 9.61 21.33
N ASP A 71 -14.60 8.54 20.64
CA ASP A 71 -13.39 8.49 19.80
C ASP A 71 -13.66 8.80 18.33
N LEU A 72 -14.93 8.96 17.94
CA LEU A 72 -15.35 9.12 16.54
C LEU A 72 -14.69 10.32 15.85
N GLU A 73 -14.73 11.51 16.45
CA GLU A 73 -14.17 12.72 15.83
C GLU A 73 -12.66 12.57 15.59
N HIS A 74 -11.95 12.02 16.58
CA HIS A 74 -10.52 11.77 16.51
C HIS A 74 -10.17 10.73 15.44
N PHE A 75 -10.97 9.66 15.34
CA PHE A 75 -10.80 8.66 14.29
C PHE A 75 -11.03 9.24 12.89
N ILE A 76 -12.06 10.07 12.70
CA ILE A 76 -12.30 10.73 11.41
C ILE A 76 -11.14 11.66 11.02
N LEU A 77 -10.54 12.38 11.99
CA LEU A 77 -9.36 13.21 11.74
C LEU A 77 -8.16 12.35 11.30
N LEU A 78 -7.93 11.20 11.93
CA LEU A 78 -6.89 10.26 11.51
C LEU A 78 -7.12 9.78 10.07
N LEU A 79 -8.36 9.39 9.73
CA LEU A 79 -8.69 8.96 8.37
C LEU A 79 -8.47 10.08 7.35
N ASP A 80 -8.84 11.32 7.67
CA ASP A 80 -8.65 12.47 6.78
C ASP A 80 -7.16 12.76 6.53
N GLU A 81 -6.35 12.73 7.59
CA GLU A 81 -4.90 12.89 7.50
C GLU A 81 -4.28 11.85 6.56
N TYR A 82 -4.55 10.56 6.78
CA TYR A 82 -3.99 9.51 5.94
C TYR A 82 -4.55 9.51 4.51
N TYR A 83 -5.80 9.92 4.32
CA TYR A 83 -6.34 10.18 2.98
C TYR A 83 -5.52 11.25 2.25
N ASN A 84 -5.21 12.37 2.93
CA ASN A 84 -4.41 13.44 2.35
C ASN A 84 -2.98 12.97 2.04
N GLN A 85 -2.38 12.14 2.91
CA GLN A 85 -1.07 11.55 2.65
C GLN A 85 -1.09 10.64 1.42
N PHE A 86 -2.03 9.69 1.33
CA PHE A 86 -2.17 8.83 0.15
C PHE A 86 -2.33 9.65 -1.12
N THR A 87 -3.22 10.64 -1.09
CA THR A 87 -3.61 11.43 -2.26
C THR A 87 -2.66 12.58 -2.61
N GLN A 88 -1.64 12.92 -1.83
CA GLN A 88 -0.78 14.10 -2.07
C GLN A 88 -0.32 14.29 -3.53
N GLY A 89 0.03 13.21 -4.23
CA GLY A 89 0.51 13.27 -5.61
C GLY A 89 -0.59 13.34 -6.68
N PHE A 90 -1.81 12.93 -6.36
CA PHE A 90 -2.88 12.71 -7.36
C PHE A 90 -4.27 13.21 -6.94
N GLY A 91 -4.42 13.73 -5.73
CA GLY A 91 -5.69 14.26 -5.21
C GLY A 91 -6.06 15.57 -5.90
N SER A 92 -7.26 16.06 -5.61
CA SER A 92 -7.85 17.24 -6.27
C SER A 92 -6.94 18.47 -6.26
N ASN A 93 -6.11 18.67 -5.24
CA ASN A 93 -5.19 19.82 -5.14
C ASN A 93 -3.76 19.53 -5.64
N SER A 94 -3.51 18.36 -6.24
CA SER A 94 -2.20 17.98 -6.76
C SER A 94 -1.82 18.73 -8.04
N ALA A 95 -0.53 18.73 -8.38
CA ALA A 95 -0.06 19.24 -9.67
C ALA A 95 -0.68 18.47 -10.84
N MET A 96 -0.84 17.14 -10.70
CA MET A 96 -1.53 16.29 -11.68
C MET A 96 -2.93 16.83 -11.97
N CYS A 97 -3.76 17.02 -10.92
CA CYS A 97 -5.13 17.49 -11.11
C CYS A 97 -5.25 18.96 -11.48
N SER A 98 -4.30 19.79 -11.06
CA SER A 98 -4.24 21.19 -11.49
C SER A 98 -4.01 21.26 -13.00
N PHE A 99 -3.03 20.50 -13.52
CA PHE A 99 -2.75 20.44 -14.95
C PHE A 99 -3.92 19.83 -15.74
N TYR A 100 -4.50 18.73 -15.26
CA TYR A 100 -5.55 18.01 -15.96
C TYR A 100 -6.85 18.81 -16.12
N ARG A 101 -7.18 19.66 -15.14
CA ARG A 101 -8.40 20.49 -15.14
C ARG A 101 -8.21 21.88 -15.72
N ASP A 102 -6.98 22.28 -16.03
CA ASP A 102 -6.69 23.61 -16.54
C ASP A 102 -7.42 23.85 -17.89
N PRO A 103 -8.33 24.84 -17.98
CA PRO A 103 -9.00 25.18 -19.23
C PRO A 103 -8.03 25.59 -20.35
N GLU A 104 -6.86 26.15 -20.03
CA GLU A 104 -5.85 26.53 -21.01
C GLU A 104 -5.28 25.31 -21.74
N ASN A 105 -5.24 24.16 -21.07
CA ASN A 105 -4.86 22.87 -21.65
C ASN A 105 -5.97 22.22 -22.49
N GLY A 106 -7.13 22.87 -22.64
CA GLY A 106 -8.28 22.34 -23.39
C GLY A 106 -8.08 22.23 -24.91
N ARG A 107 -6.94 22.72 -25.43
CA ARG A 107 -6.54 22.53 -26.84
C ARG A 107 -5.82 21.20 -27.10
N MET A 108 -5.34 20.54 -26.05
CA MET A 108 -4.76 19.20 -26.13
C MET A 108 -5.86 18.16 -26.32
N THR A 109 -5.52 17.01 -26.90
CA THR A 109 -6.46 15.87 -26.83
C THR A 109 -6.56 15.36 -25.38
N ILE A 110 -7.61 14.60 -25.09
CA ILE A 110 -7.80 14.06 -23.73
C ILE A 110 -6.68 13.08 -23.35
N GLU A 111 -6.18 12.36 -24.35
CA GLU A 111 -5.07 11.41 -24.26
C GLU A 111 -3.76 12.15 -23.92
N GLU A 112 -3.40 13.18 -24.69
CA GLU A 112 -2.21 14.00 -24.45
C GLU A 112 -2.25 14.65 -23.06
N ARG A 113 -3.42 15.16 -22.67
CA ARG A 113 -3.62 15.78 -21.37
C ARG A 113 -3.49 14.77 -20.22
N GLY A 114 -4.03 13.56 -20.40
CA GLY A 114 -3.89 12.46 -19.43
C GLY A 114 -2.43 12.03 -19.26
N GLU A 115 -1.70 11.88 -20.37
CA GLU A 115 -0.28 11.52 -20.34
C GLU A 115 0.56 12.57 -19.59
N LEU A 116 0.41 13.84 -19.96
CA LEU A 116 1.13 14.95 -19.34
C LEU A 116 0.75 15.13 -17.87
N ALA A 117 -0.53 14.97 -17.50
CA ALA A 117 -0.94 14.99 -16.10
C ALA A 117 -0.24 13.89 -15.29
N PHE A 118 -0.18 12.66 -15.82
CA PHE A 118 0.49 11.55 -15.15
C PHE A 118 2.01 11.74 -15.00
N SER A 119 2.63 12.56 -15.86
CA SER A 119 4.06 12.90 -15.74
C SER A 119 4.41 13.69 -14.45
N PHE A 120 3.42 14.30 -13.79
CA PHE A 120 3.61 14.95 -12.49
C PHE A 120 3.68 13.96 -11.33
N LEU A 121 3.28 12.70 -11.54
CA LEU A 121 3.41 11.65 -10.54
C LEU A 121 4.87 11.22 -10.42
N ARG A 122 5.25 10.78 -9.22
CA ARG A 122 6.53 10.07 -9.03
C ARG A 122 6.55 8.82 -9.92
N ASP A 123 7.75 8.33 -10.23
CA ASP A 123 7.88 7.04 -10.90
C ASP A 123 7.20 5.91 -10.09
N LEU A 124 6.87 4.81 -10.77
CA LEU A 124 6.11 3.72 -10.13
C LEU A 124 6.80 3.17 -8.87
N PRO A 125 8.09 2.81 -8.87
CA PRO A 125 8.76 2.34 -7.65
C PRO A 125 8.64 3.31 -6.47
N ALA A 126 8.93 4.60 -6.68
CA ALA A 126 8.86 5.60 -5.61
C ALA A 126 7.42 5.85 -5.12
N ARG A 127 6.41 5.69 -5.99
CA ARG A 127 5.00 5.72 -5.58
C ARG A 127 4.65 4.53 -4.69
N LEU A 128 5.05 3.32 -5.09
CA LEU A 128 4.79 2.10 -4.33
C LEU A 128 5.41 2.16 -2.94
N ASP A 129 6.69 2.52 -2.85
CA ASP A 129 7.39 2.67 -1.56
C ASP A 129 6.67 3.67 -0.65
N ARG A 130 6.22 4.78 -1.21
CA ARG A 130 5.45 5.80 -0.47
C ARG A 130 4.11 5.26 0.03
N TYR A 131 3.34 4.55 -0.80
CA TYR A 131 2.06 3.98 -0.38
C TYR A 131 2.21 2.91 0.69
N ILE A 132 3.24 2.07 0.59
CA ILE A 132 3.55 1.07 1.60
C ILE A 132 3.92 1.73 2.93
N SER A 133 4.76 2.77 2.90
CA SER A 133 5.13 3.53 4.10
C SER A 133 3.90 4.17 4.75
N ILE A 134 3.04 4.83 3.97
CA ILE A 134 1.82 5.47 4.49
C ILE A 134 0.87 4.42 5.10
N ASP A 135 0.73 3.24 4.48
CA ASP A 135 -0.08 2.16 5.03
C ASP A 135 0.48 1.66 6.37
N GLN A 136 1.80 1.46 6.46
CA GLN A 136 2.46 1.05 7.70
C GLN A 136 2.22 2.07 8.81
N ASP A 137 2.48 3.35 8.53
CA ASP A 137 2.27 4.44 9.48
C ASP A 137 0.79 4.52 9.91
N PHE A 138 -0.16 4.34 8.97
CA PHE A 138 -1.58 4.30 9.29
C PHE A 138 -1.94 3.16 10.24
N GLN A 139 -1.44 1.95 9.97
CA GLN A 139 -1.69 0.79 10.82
C GLN A 139 -1.10 1.01 12.23
N ASP A 140 0.10 1.57 12.31
CA ASP A 140 0.78 1.85 13.57
C ASP A 140 0.04 2.92 14.38
N GLU A 141 -0.38 4.03 13.75
CA GLU A 141 -1.14 5.09 14.43
C GLU A 141 -2.52 4.60 14.89
N VAL A 142 -3.20 3.75 14.10
CA VAL A 142 -4.45 3.12 14.54
C VAL A 142 -4.21 2.29 15.81
N GLU A 143 -3.16 1.48 15.86
CA GLU A 143 -2.85 0.66 17.04
C GLU A 143 -2.44 1.51 18.24
N ILE A 144 -1.63 2.55 18.04
CA ILE A 144 -1.16 3.44 19.10
C ILE A 144 -2.32 4.21 19.72
N GLN A 145 -3.22 4.74 18.89
CA GLN A 145 -4.27 5.65 19.35
C GLN A 145 -5.56 4.94 19.76
N PHE A 146 -5.89 3.81 19.12
CA PHE A 146 -7.16 3.11 19.33
C PHE A 146 -7.02 1.62 19.70
N GLY A 147 -5.79 1.09 19.73
CA GLY A 147 -5.49 -0.28 20.12
C GLY A 147 -5.54 -1.30 18.99
N SER A 148 -4.92 -2.45 19.24
CA SER A 148 -4.78 -3.54 18.27
C SER A 148 -6.11 -4.14 17.82
N ILE A 149 -7.13 -4.18 18.69
CA ILE A 149 -8.46 -4.70 18.35
C ILE A 149 -9.07 -3.87 17.21
N LEU A 150 -8.96 -2.54 17.26
CA LEU A 150 -9.49 -1.68 16.20
C LEU A 150 -8.72 -1.88 14.90
N LYS A 151 -7.38 -1.95 14.97
CA LYS A 151 -6.52 -2.26 13.84
C LYS A 151 -6.93 -3.56 13.16
N ASP A 152 -7.13 -4.61 13.95
CA ASP A 152 -7.52 -5.94 13.44
C ASP A 152 -8.90 -5.89 12.76
N ASN A 153 -9.87 -5.19 13.36
CA ASN A 153 -11.19 -4.99 12.75
C ASN A 153 -11.10 -4.23 11.41
N ILE A 154 -10.29 -3.17 11.34
CA ILE A 154 -10.03 -2.44 10.09
C ILE A 154 -9.40 -3.38 9.04
N ASN A 155 -8.43 -4.21 9.44
CA ASN A 155 -7.77 -5.14 8.54
C ASN A 155 -8.70 -6.23 8.00
N VAL A 156 -9.75 -6.58 8.72
CA VAL A 156 -10.83 -7.44 8.20
C VAL A 156 -11.73 -6.66 7.25
N ILE A 157 -12.23 -5.49 7.67
CA ILE A 157 -13.22 -4.70 6.93
C ILE A 157 -12.64 -4.17 5.61
N LYS A 158 -11.37 -3.76 5.58
CA LYS A 158 -10.76 -3.13 4.40
C LYS A 158 -10.66 -4.06 3.20
N LEU A 159 -10.69 -5.37 3.42
CA LEU A 159 -10.66 -6.37 2.35
C LEU A 159 -11.93 -6.33 1.49
N ASP A 160 -13.06 -5.94 2.07
CA ASP A 160 -14.36 -5.82 1.39
C ASP A 160 -14.71 -4.37 1.03
N ALA A 161 -13.78 -3.42 1.26
CA ALA A 161 -14.03 -2.01 1.00
C ALA A 161 -14.09 -1.73 -0.51
N VAL A 162 -15.28 -1.32 -0.96
CA VAL A 162 -15.50 -0.85 -2.33
C VAL A 162 -15.40 0.68 -2.37
N SER A 163 -14.54 1.19 -3.24
CA SER A 163 -14.40 2.63 -3.51
C SER A 163 -14.21 2.84 -5.00
N ASN A 164 -14.74 3.95 -5.52
CA ASN A 164 -14.47 4.39 -6.89
C ASN A 164 -13.06 5.00 -7.02
N GLN A 165 -12.43 5.30 -5.88
CA GLN A 165 -11.04 5.73 -5.85
C GLN A 165 -10.09 4.53 -5.68
N ARG A 166 -8.93 4.62 -6.31
CA ARG A 166 -7.84 3.64 -6.24
C ARG A 166 -6.50 4.36 -6.16
N LEU A 167 -5.44 3.68 -5.75
CA LEU A 167 -4.09 4.19 -5.91
C LEU A 167 -3.61 3.98 -7.36
N PRO A 168 -2.82 4.89 -7.93
CA PRO A 168 -2.12 4.67 -9.19
C PRO A 168 -0.88 3.80 -8.95
N ALA A 169 -1.11 2.58 -8.46
CA ALA A 169 -0.10 1.62 -8.00
C ALA A 169 0.33 0.59 -9.06
N SER A 170 0.12 0.90 -10.34
CA SER A 170 0.61 0.11 -11.47
C SER A 170 0.91 1.02 -12.66
N GLU A 171 1.53 0.44 -13.68
CA GLU A 171 1.54 1.07 -15.00
C GLU A 171 0.12 1.13 -15.54
N PHE A 172 -0.27 2.29 -16.07
CA PHE A 172 -1.58 2.53 -16.67
C PHE A 172 -1.40 2.73 -18.17
N ASP A 173 -2.28 2.11 -18.95
CA ASP A 173 -2.46 2.51 -20.34
C ASP A 173 -3.18 3.87 -20.41
N GLU A 174 -3.28 4.40 -21.62
CA GLU A 174 -3.89 5.71 -21.89
C GLU A 174 -5.31 5.82 -21.32
N ALA A 175 -6.16 4.82 -21.56
CA ALA A 175 -7.53 4.81 -21.07
C ALA A 175 -7.60 4.77 -19.53
N ALA A 176 -6.74 3.98 -18.89
CA ALA A 176 -6.65 3.90 -17.44
C ALA A 176 -6.14 5.21 -16.82
N LYS A 177 -5.22 5.93 -17.48
CA LYS A 177 -4.77 7.27 -17.06
C LYS A 177 -5.93 8.27 -17.08
N ILE A 178 -6.66 8.33 -18.18
CA ILE A 178 -7.82 9.24 -18.33
C ILE A 178 -8.88 8.93 -17.27
N ASN A 179 -9.31 7.68 -17.15
CA ASN A 179 -10.33 7.28 -16.19
C ASN A 179 -9.92 7.59 -14.73
N PHE A 180 -8.65 7.36 -14.41
CA PHE A 180 -8.12 7.70 -13.10
C PHE A 180 -8.14 9.20 -12.85
N ALA A 181 -7.68 10.01 -13.81
CA ALA A 181 -7.67 11.47 -13.68
C ALA A 181 -9.09 12.04 -13.56
N ASP A 182 -10.04 11.55 -14.37
CA ASP A 182 -11.47 11.92 -14.27
C ASP A 182 -12.03 11.65 -12.87
N THR A 183 -11.65 10.54 -12.25
CA THR A 183 -12.13 10.17 -10.91
C THR A 183 -11.41 10.96 -9.82
N ALA A 184 -10.07 11.00 -9.86
CA ALA A 184 -9.24 11.58 -8.81
C ALA A 184 -9.30 13.12 -8.76
N CYS A 185 -9.56 13.76 -9.89
CA CYS A 185 -9.59 15.21 -10.01
C CYS A 185 -11.00 15.82 -9.92
N SER A 186 -12.03 14.98 -9.85
CA SER A 186 -13.42 15.43 -9.69
C SER A 186 -13.68 16.25 -8.42
#